data_AF-A0A3B9EV72-F1
#
_entry.id   AF-A0A3B9EV72-F1
#
_cell.length_a   1.000
_cell.length_b   1.000
_cell.length_c   1.000
_cell.angle_alpha   90.00
_cell.angle_beta   90.00
_cell.angle_gamma   90.00
#
_symmetry.space_group_name_H-M   'P 1'
#
loop_
_entity.id
_entity.type
_entity.pdbx_description
1 polymer ?
#
loop_
_entity_poly.entity_id
_entity_poly.type
_entity_poly.pdbx_seq_one_letter_code
_entity_poly.pdbx_strand_id
1 'polypeptide(L)'
;MDLSYIWYNLIFNPMNPNRLILKGHFLLIVIVLGLSACKTALIPVCDISKSQNPPGTVELAPNLFIDKTEITNENYREFIYWTRQVYGENAKEVHQIYP
;
A
#
# COMPACT_ATOMS: atom_id res chain seq x y z
N MET A 1 16.90 -40.73 -28.15
CA MET A 1 16.41 -39.37 -28.45
C MET A 1 16.32 -38.65 -27.13
N ASP A 2 17.11 -37.60 -26.96
CA ASP A 2 17.21 -36.86 -25.71
C ASP A 2 16.06 -35.85 -25.60
N LEU A 3 15.39 -35.78 -24.46
CA LEU A 3 14.23 -34.90 -24.23
C LEU A 3 14.61 -33.43 -24.44
N SER A 4 15.85 -33.07 -24.09
CA SER A 4 16.45 -31.75 -24.29
C SER A 4 16.38 -31.26 -25.75
N TYR A 5 16.62 -32.17 -26.70
CA TYR A 5 16.60 -31.89 -28.14
C TYR A 5 15.19 -31.60 -28.66
N ILE A 6 14.18 -32.27 -28.09
CA ILE A 6 12.77 -32.08 -28.42
C ILE A 6 12.31 -30.70 -27.93
N TRP A 7 12.62 -30.34 -26.68
CA TRP A 7 12.29 -29.03 -26.11
C TRP A 7 12.96 -27.87 -26.87
N TYR A 8 14.23 -28.03 -27.24
CA TYR A 8 14.96 -27.01 -28.01
C TYR A 8 14.34 -26.77 -29.40
N ASN A 9 13.99 -27.84 -30.13
CA ASN A 9 13.35 -27.74 -31.44
C ASN A 9 11.88 -27.28 -31.39
N LEU A 10 11.19 -27.50 -30.27
CA LEU A 10 9.83 -26.99 -30.09
C LEU A 10 9.80 -25.46 -29.85
N ILE A 11 10.81 -24.94 -29.13
CA ILE A 11 10.85 -23.55 -28.66
C ILE A 11 11.63 -22.63 -29.63
N PHE A 12 12.79 -23.06 -30.13
CA PHE A 12 13.74 -22.20 -30.83
C PHE A 12 13.83 -22.42 -32.35
N ASN A 13 13.27 -23.50 -32.90
CA ASN A 13 13.30 -23.75 -34.34
C ASN A 13 12.26 -22.87 -35.08
N PRO A 14 12.67 -21.97 -35.99
CA PRO A 14 11.77 -21.05 -36.67
C PRO A 14 10.80 -21.70 -37.66
N MET A 15 11.08 -22.93 -38.12
CA MET A 15 10.24 -23.65 -39.09
C MET A 15 9.27 -24.66 -38.45
N ASN A 16 9.10 -24.64 -37.12
CA ASN A 16 8.18 -25.54 -36.44
C ASN A 16 6.73 -25.00 -36.53
N PRO A 17 5.78 -25.70 -37.19
CA PRO A 17 4.39 -25.24 -37.35
C PRO A 17 3.65 -25.12 -36.01
N ASN A 18 4.06 -25.88 -34.99
CA ASN A 18 3.46 -25.84 -33.65
C ASN A 18 3.96 -24.67 -32.81
N ARG A 19 4.98 -23.91 -33.27
CA ARG A 19 5.54 -22.74 -32.55
C ARG A 19 4.53 -21.60 -32.44
N LEU A 20 3.69 -21.42 -33.47
CA LEU A 20 2.65 -20.39 -33.46
C LEU A 20 1.55 -20.73 -32.45
N ILE A 21 1.16 -22.01 -32.40
CA ILE A 21 0.19 -22.56 -31.45
C ILE A 21 0.72 -22.44 -30.02
N LEU A 22 2.00 -22.80 -29.78
CA LEU A 22 2.64 -22.72 -28.47
C LEU A 22 2.75 -21.28 -27.94
N LYS A 23 3.10 -20.32 -28.81
CA LYS A 23 3.10 -18.88 -28.46
C LYS A 23 1.71 -18.37 -28.10
N GLY A 24 0.68 -18.79 -28.84
CA GLY A 24 -0.71 -18.46 -28.55
C GLY A 24 -1.15 -18.98 -27.18
N HIS A 25 -0.83 -20.23 -26.84
CA HIS A 25 -1.15 -20.81 -25.53
C HIS A 25 -0.40 -20.11 -24.39
N PHE A 26 0.89 -19.80 -24.57
CA PHE A 26 1.67 -19.07 -23.58
C PHE A 26 1.09 -17.68 -23.30
N LEU A 27 0.71 -16.95 -24.35
CA LEU A 27 0.09 -15.62 -24.24
C LEU A 27 -1.28 -15.70 -23.54
N LEU A 28 -2.08 -16.73 -23.84
CA LEU A 28 -3.37 -16.96 -23.20
C LEU A 28 -3.20 -17.27 -21.70
N ILE A 29 -2.20 -18.07 -21.32
CA ILE A 29 -1.88 -18.37 -19.90
C ILE A 29 -1.50 -17.10 -19.15
N VAL A 30 -0.66 -16.23 -19.73
CA VAL A 30 -0.25 -14.97 -19.09
C VAL A 30 -1.44 -14.04 -18.85
N ILE A 31 -2.37 -13.96 -19.81
CA ILE A 31 -3.60 -13.15 -19.68
C ILE A 31 -4.49 -13.70 -18.55
N VAL A 32 -4.70 -15.03 -18.50
CA VAL A 32 -5.54 -15.66 -17.46
C VAL A 32 -4.95 -15.45 -16.07
N LEU A 33 -3.63 -15.59 -15.92
CA LEU A 33 -2.94 -15.33 -14.65
C LEU A 33 -3.07 -13.86 -14.22
N GLY A 34 -2.93 -12.92 -15.17
CA GLY A 34 -3.11 -11.48 -14.89
C GLY A 34 -4.53 -11.12 -14.44
N LEU A 35 -5.56 -11.71 -15.06
CA LEU A 35 -6.96 -11.48 -14.69
C LEU A 35 -7.31 -12.08 -13.32
N SER A 36 -6.61 -13.13 -12.88
CA SER A 36 -6.83 -13.76 -11.57
C SER A 36 -6.27 -12.97 -10.38
N ALA A 37 -5.42 -11.96 -10.62
CA ALA A 37 -4.77 -11.17 -9.57
C ALA A 37 -5.68 -10.10 -8.94
N CYS A 38 -6.85 -9.80 -9.53
CA CYS A 38 -7.79 -8.83 -8.98
C CYS A 38 -8.72 -9.47 -7.93
N LYS A 39 -8.18 -9.77 -6.75
CA LYS A 39 -9.01 -9.91 -5.54
C LYS A 39 -9.12 -8.54 -4.87
N THR A 40 -10.17 -7.81 -5.19
CA THR A 40 -10.54 -6.61 -4.42
C THR A 40 -11.09 -7.08 -3.09
N ALA A 41 -10.33 -6.90 -2.01
CA ALA A 41 -10.84 -7.12 -0.67
C ALA A 41 -11.96 -6.10 -0.42
N LEU A 42 -13.20 -6.55 -0.33
CA LEU A 42 -14.27 -5.74 0.24
C LEU A 42 -13.87 -5.47 1.69
N ILE A 43 -13.57 -4.22 2.02
CA ILE A 43 -13.41 -3.79 3.40
C ILE A 43 -14.79 -3.96 4.04
N PRO A 44 -14.99 -4.88 5.00
CA PRO A 44 -16.25 -4.96 5.70
C PRO A 44 -16.44 -3.62 6.42
N VAL A 45 -17.45 -2.87 6.01
CA VAL A 45 -17.93 -1.71 6.78
C VAL A 45 -18.49 -2.29 8.06
N CYS A 46 -17.66 -2.35 9.10
CA CYS A 46 -18.11 -2.75 10.42
C CYS A 46 -19.23 -1.83 10.86
N ASP A 47 -20.40 -2.44 11.08
CA ASP A 47 -21.62 -1.84 11.56
C ASP A 47 -21.33 -0.86 12.71
N ILE A 48 -21.61 0.41 12.44
CA ILE A 48 -21.38 1.52 13.35
C ILE A 48 -22.56 1.55 14.32
N SER A 49 -22.56 0.66 15.32
CA SER A 49 -23.09 1.03 16.64
C SER A 49 -22.05 1.83 17.45
N LYS A 50 -20.99 2.32 16.77
CA LYS A 50 -19.84 3.02 17.35
C LYS A 50 -20.22 4.42 17.80
N SER A 51 -19.95 4.68 19.08
CA SER A 51 -19.58 5.97 19.65
C SER A 51 -19.11 6.97 18.58
N GLN A 52 -19.78 8.13 18.48
CA GLN A 52 -19.45 9.23 17.55
C GLN A 52 -18.14 9.96 17.91
N ASN A 53 -17.15 9.23 18.42
CA ASN A 53 -15.90 9.83 18.83
C ASN A 53 -15.16 10.31 17.57
N PRO A 54 -14.47 11.46 17.65
CA PRO A 54 -13.52 11.84 16.62
C PRO A 54 -12.55 10.69 16.29
N PRO A 55 -12.10 10.59 15.03
CA PRO A 55 -11.15 9.56 14.65
C PRO A 55 -9.88 9.68 15.51
N GLY A 56 -9.31 8.53 15.89
CA GLY A 56 -8.09 8.51 16.70
C GLY A 56 -8.28 8.75 18.21
N THR A 57 -9.49 9.07 18.67
CA THR A 57 -9.73 9.41 20.09
C THR A 57 -10.67 8.44 20.81
N VAL A 58 -10.64 8.51 22.15
CA VAL A 58 -11.59 7.89 23.07
C VAL A 58 -12.23 9.01 23.90
N GLU A 59 -13.55 8.98 24.05
CA GLU A 59 -14.26 9.89 24.97
C GLU A 59 -14.07 9.42 26.40
N LEU A 60 -13.53 10.28 27.26
CA LEU A 60 -13.32 10.04 28.69
C LEU A 60 -14.51 10.53 29.52
N ALA A 61 -15.14 11.62 29.10
CA ALA A 61 -16.33 12.23 29.69
C ALA A 61 -17.07 13.02 28.59
N PRO A 62 -18.33 13.45 28.80
CA PRO A 62 -19.09 14.20 27.79
C PRO A 62 -18.28 15.37 27.21
N ASN A 63 -18.00 15.35 25.91
CA ASN A 63 -17.17 16.33 25.18
C ASN A 63 -15.69 16.40 25.61
N LEU A 64 -15.15 15.40 26.30
CA LEU A 64 -13.74 15.28 26.66
C LEU A 64 -13.13 14.06 25.99
N PHE A 65 -12.17 14.29 25.10
CA PHE A 65 -11.54 13.24 24.29
C PHE A 65 -10.04 13.16 24.57
N ILE A 66 -9.51 11.95 24.52
CA ILE A 66 -8.07 11.65 24.61
C ILE A 66 -7.64 10.81 23.41
N ASP A 67 -6.41 11.01 22.94
CA ASP A 67 -5.84 10.20 21.87
C ASP A 67 -5.67 8.73 22.31
N LYS A 68 -5.94 7.79 21.39
CA LYS A 68 -5.80 6.35 21.66
C LYS A 68 -4.35 5.92 21.91
N THR A 69 -3.39 6.68 21.41
CA THR A 69 -1.97 6.36 21.42
C THR A 69 -1.17 7.59 21.84
N GLU A 70 0.01 7.37 22.42
CA GLU A 70 0.94 8.45 22.74
C GLU A 70 1.44 9.17 21.47
N ILE A 71 1.88 10.41 21.64
CA ILE A 71 2.53 11.19 20.58
C ILE A 71 3.84 10.49 20.20
N THR A 72 3.99 10.18 18.91
CA THR A 72 5.22 9.56 18.40
C THR A 72 6.29 10.61 18.08
N ASN A 73 7.52 10.15 17.88
CA ASN A 73 8.60 10.98 17.38
C ASN A 73 8.27 11.64 16.02
N GLU A 74 7.49 10.96 15.17
CA GLU A 74 7.09 11.49 13.86
C GLU A 74 6.09 12.64 14.04
N ASN A 75 5.07 12.46 14.90
CA ASN A 75 4.12 13.52 15.25
C ASN A 75 4.85 14.76 15.81
N TYR A 76 5.85 14.56 16.66
CA TYR A 76 6.63 15.66 17.23
C TYR A 76 7.46 16.41 16.18
N ARG A 77 8.09 15.68 15.25
CA ARG A 77 8.84 16.29 14.14
C ARG A 77 7.94 17.07 13.20
N GLU A 78 6.74 16.58 12.93
CA GLU A 78 5.73 17.30 12.16
C GLU A 78 5.28 18.59 12.87
N PHE A 79 4.99 18.52 14.17
CA PHE A 79 4.68 19.69 14.98
C PHE A 79 5.78 20.77 14.89
N ILE A 80 7.04 20.37 15.06
CA ILE A 80 8.19 21.29 14.92
C ILE A 80 8.24 21.89 13.52
N TYR A 81 8.11 21.07 12.47
CA TYR A 81 8.16 21.52 11.08
C TYR A 81 7.10 22.59 10.83
N TRP A 82 5.85 22.33 11.19
CA TRP A 82 4.76 23.29 11.00
C TRP A 82 4.93 24.55 11.84
N THR A 83 5.43 24.43 13.07
CA THR A 83 5.70 25.60 13.91
C THR A 83 6.73 26.53 13.24
N ARG A 84 7.79 25.98 12.63
CA ARG A 84 8.75 26.76 11.83
C ARG A 84 8.10 27.43 10.63
N GLN A 85 7.20 26.75 9.93
CA GLN A 85 6.53 27.31 8.74
C GLN A 85 5.59 28.48 9.09
N VAL A 86 4.90 28.39 10.23
CA VAL A 86 3.93 29.42 10.64
C VAL A 86 4.61 30.64 11.25
N TYR A 87 5.54 30.45 12.18
CA TYR A 87 6.15 31.56 12.94
C TYR A 87 7.47 32.07 12.34
N GLY A 88 8.11 31.27 11.49
CA GLY A 88 9.45 31.53 10.98
C GLY A 88 10.53 30.93 11.89
N GLU A 89 11.66 30.58 11.28
CA GLU A 89 12.72 29.79 11.94
C GLU A 89 13.34 30.49 13.16
N ASN A 90 13.37 31.83 13.15
CA ASN A 90 13.97 32.62 14.22
C ASN A 90 12.96 33.11 15.29
N ALA A 91 11.72 32.64 15.24
CA ALA A 91 10.68 33.06 16.18
C ALA A 91 10.91 32.48 17.59
N LYS A 92 10.42 33.17 18.61
CA LYS A 92 10.59 32.76 20.02
C LYS A 92 9.93 31.41 20.29
N GLU A 93 8.76 31.18 19.70
CA GLU A 93 7.96 29.97 19.78
C GLU A 93 8.76 28.75 19.32
N VAL A 94 9.50 28.90 18.21
CA VAL A 94 10.35 27.84 17.63
C VAL A 94 11.54 27.53 18.55
N HIS A 95 12.12 28.52 19.23
CA HIS A 95 13.22 28.28 20.16
C HIS A 95 12.75 27.61 21.46
N GLN A 96 11.53 27.88 21.90
CA GLN A 96 10.99 27.32 23.14
C GLN A 96 10.59 25.84 23.05
N ILE A 97 10.39 25.33 21.82
CA ILE A 97 10.03 23.93 21.59
C ILE A 97 11.27 23.04 21.41
N TYR A 98 12.48 23.58 21.27
CA TYR A 98 13.68 22.74 21.30
C TYR A 98 14.13 22.48 22.75
N PRO A 99 14.61 21.26 23.04
CA PRO A 99 15.26 20.96 24.30
C PRO A 99 16.61 21.67 24.46
#